data_AF-A0A1Y3THL6-F1
#
_entry.id   AF-A0A1Y3THL6-F1
#
_cell.length_a   1.000
_cell.length_b   1.000
_cell.length_c   1.000
_cell.angle_alpha   90.00
_cell.angle_beta   90.00
_cell.angle_gamma   90.00
#
_symmetry.space_group_name_H-M   'P 1'
#
loop_
_entity.id
_entity.type
_entity.pdbx_description
1 polymer ?
#
loop_
_entity_poly.entity_id
_entity_poly.type
_entity_poly.pdbx_seq_one_letter_code
_entity_poly.pdbx_strand_id
1 'polypeptide(L)'
;MKASKTSMTLKPNETQTLKLTTNSHHAITYSSSNPDVVTVDEAGHISALKAGSATISATVDGHTQTCHITVPSTQKKSTTSSHHTTHHSSTNRTTQSSNTNIGETVYITKTGSKYHRAGCRYLRKSQIAISLSEAKNEGYTACSVCF
;
A
#
# COMPACT_ATOMS: atom_id res chain seq x y z
N MET A 1 3.99 -29.20 -6.74
CA MET A 1 4.72 -27.95 -6.41
C MET A 1 4.56 -27.64 -4.93
N LYS A 2 5.65 -27.36 -4.21
CA LYS A 2 5.60 -26.99 -2.78
C LYS A 2 6.37 -25.70 -2.55
N ALA A 3 5.70 -24.69 -1.97
CA ALA A 3 6.32 -23.43 -1.60
C ALA A 3 7.05 -23.57 -0.25
N SER A 4 8.24 -22.97 -0.15
CA SER A 4 9.01 -22.99 1.10
C SER A 4 8.38 -22.16 2.21
N LYS A 5 7.50 -21.19 1.88
CA LYS A 5 6.75 -20.35 2.81
C LYS A 5 5.52 -19.77 2.11
N THR A 6 4.35 -19.81 2.76
CA THR A 6 3.09 -19.25 2.25
C THR A 6 2.86 -17.79 2.68
N SER A 7 3.64 -17.33 3.67
CA SER A 7 3.64 -15.94 4.12
C SER A 7 5.03 -15.50 4.55
N MET A 8 5.34 -14.22 4.36
CA MET A 8 6.59 -13.63 4.79
C MET A 8 6.47 -12.14 5.12
N THR A 9 7.24 -11.70 6.11
CA THR A 9 7.38 -10.28 6.43
C THR A 9 8.76 -9.83 5.99
N LEU A 10 8.82 -8.81 5.16
CA LEU A 10 10.06 -8.21 4.66
C LEU A 10 10.18 -6.78 5.13
N LYS A 11 11.37 -6.32 5.51
CA LYS A 11 11.60 -4.90 5.76
C LYS A 11 11.55 -4.12 4.44
N PRO A 12 11.27 -2.81 4.47
CA PRO A 12 11.41 -1.97 3.29
C PRO A 12 12.83 -2.07 2.70
N ASN A 13 12.92 -2.17 1.37
CA ASN A 13 14.15 -2.40 0.60
C ASN A 13 14.84 -3.75 0.84
N GLU A 14 14.18 -4.69 1.52
CA GLU A 14 14.70 -6.06 1.68
C GLU A 14 14.32 -6.93 0.48
N THR A 15 15.28 -7.73 0.03
CA THR A 15 15.08 -8.70 -1.05
C THR A 15 15.11 -10.11 -0.49
N GLN A 16 14.24 -10.98 -0.99
CA GLN A 16 14.24 -12.40 -0.65
C GLN A 16 14.04 -13.24 -1.91
N THR A 17 14.74 -14.37 -2.00
CA THR A 17 14.44 -15.34 -3.06
C THR A 17 13.33 -16.29 -2.61
N LEU A 18 12.27 -16.39 -3.42
CA LEU A 18 11.21 -17.37 -3.22
C LEU A 18 11.68 -18.74 -3.72
N LYS A 19 12.14 -19.59 -2.79
CA LYS A 19 12.48 -20.97 -3.15
C LYS A 19 11.21 -21.79 -3.36
N LEU A 20 10.96 -22.13 -4.62
CA LEU A 20 9.91 -23.06 -5.03
C LEU A 20 10.56 -24.37 -5.44
N THR A 21 10.03 -25.48 -4.91
CA THR A 21 10.40 -26.81 -5.38
C THR A 21 9.28 -27.31 -6.27
N THR A 22 9.60 -27.57 -7.53
CA THR A 22 8.70 -28.16 -8.51
C THR A 22 9.35 -29.39 -9.13
N ASN A 23 8.53 -30.38 -9.50
CA ASN A 23 8.97 -31.55 -10.25
C ASN A 23 8.81 -31.35 -11.77
N SER A 24 8.45 -30.13 -12.17
CA SER A 24 8.25 -29.71 -13.54
C SER A 24 9.56 -29.20 -14.13
N HIS A 25 9.80 -29.50 -15.41
CA HIS A 25 10.91 -28.93 -16.17
C HIS A 25 10.54 -27.62 -16.90
N HIS A 26 9.29 -27.17 -16.76
CA HIS A 26 8.79 -25.92 -17.34
C HIS A 26 9.12 -24.71 -16.46
N ALA A 27 9.26 -23.54 -17.11
CA ALA A 27 9.52 -22.28 -16.42
C ALA A 27 8.35 -21.87 -15.53
N ILE A 28 8.65 -21.35 -14.35
CA ILE A 28 7.66 -20.82 -13.41
C ILE A 28 7.34 -19.37 -13.82
N THR A 29 6.06 -19.07 -14.00
CA THR A 29 5.58 -17.70 -14.23
C THR A 29 5.24 -17.06 -12.89
N TYR A 30 5.88 -15.93 -12.57
CA TYR A 30 5.59 -15.16 -11.36
C TYR A 30 4.76 -13.92 -11.66
N SER A 31 3.89 -13.54 -10.73
CA SER A 31 3.13 -12.29 -10.80
C SER A 31 2.92 -11.72 -9.41
N SER A 32 2.97 -10.39 -9.28
CA SER A 32 2.63 -9.68 -8.03
C SER A 32 1.26 -9.03 -8.15
N SER A 33 0.44 -9.13 -7.10
CA SER A 33 -0.82 -8.39 -7.01
C SER A 33 -0.62 -6.89 -6.80
N ASN A 34 0.57 -6.47 -6.37
CA ASN A 34 0.90 -5.06 -6.13
C ASN A 34 2.40 -4.81 -6.38
N PRO A 35 2.80 -4.62 -7.66
CA PRO A 35 4.20 -4.44 -8.04
C PRO A 35 4.82 -3.18 -7.43
N ASP A 36 4.03 -2.16 -7.08
CA ASP A 36 4.58 -0.98 -6.42
C ASP A 36 5.03 -1.27 -4.97
N VAL A 37 4.45 -2.28 -4.31
CA VAL A 37 4.78 -2.70 -2.93
C VAL A 37 5.84 -3.79 -2.95
N VAL A 38 5.62 -4.81 -3.77
CA VAL A 38 6.52 -5.95 -3.88
C VAL A 38 6.62 -6.38 -5.33
N THR A 39 7.84 -6.44 -5.86
CA THR A 39 8.11 -7.01 -7.19
C THR A 39 8.69 -8.41 -7.07
N VAL A 40 8.57 -9.19 -8.14
CA VAL A 40 9.18 -10.51 -8.29
C VAL A 40 9.71 -10.62 -9.72
N ASP A 41 10.93 -11.12 -9.89
CA ASP A 41 11.50 -11.36 -11.22
C ASP A 41 11.30 -12.81 -11.71
N GLU A 42 11.76 -13.09 -12.93
CA GLU A 42 11.66 -14.41 -13.55
C GLU A 42 12.47 -15.50 -12.82
N ALA A 43 13.48 -15.10 -12.04
CA ALA A 43 14.26 -16.01 -11.21
C ALA A 43 13.63 -16.25 -9.82
N GLY A 44 12.52 -15.56 -9.50
CA GLY A 44 11.84 -15.65 -8.21
C GLY A 44 12.47 -14.78 -7.11
N HIS A 45 13.27 -13.77 -7.47
CA HIS A 45 13.75 -12.77 -6.53
C HIS A 45 12.68 -11.73 -6.25
N ILE A 46 12.24 -11.70 -4.99
CA ILE A 46 11.26 -10.76 -4.47
C ILE A 46 11.99 -9.52 -3.94
N SER A 47 11.51 -8.33 -4.29
CA SER A 47 11.99 -7.07 -3.73
C SER A 47 10.84 -6.30 -3.07
N ALA A 48 10.98 -6.03 -1.77
CA ALA A 48 10.05 -5.18 -1.03
C ALA A 48 10.41 -3.70 -1.24
N LEU A 49 9.56 -2.96 -1.96
CA LEU A 49 9.83 -1.57 -2.33
C LEU A 49 9.29 -0.56 -1.31
N LYS A 50 8.03 -0.74 -0.89
CA LYS A 50 7.36 0.17 0.07
C LYS A 50 6.52 -0.62 1.07
N ALA A 51 6.19 0.05 2.17
CA ALA A 51 5.27 -0.51 3.15
C ALA A 51 3.90 -0.82 2.53
N GLY A 52 3.32 -1.94 2.93
CA GLY A 52 2.06 -2.44 2.37
C GLY A 52 2.01 -3.96 2.36
N SER A 53 1.01 -4.51 1.68
CA SER A 53 0.88 -5.94 1.47
C SER A 53 0.74 -6.25 -0.02
N ALA A 54 1.29 -7.39 -0.42
CA ALA A 54 1.19 -7.91 -1.77
C ALA A 54 1.14 -9.44 -1.74
N THR A 55 0.50 -10.05 -2.72
CA THR A 55 0.48 -11.50 -2.91
C THR A 55 1.27 -11.82 -4.17
N ILE A 56 2.27 -12.69 -4.04
CA ILE A 56 3.02 -13.24 -5.17
C ILE A 56 2.39 -14.57 -5.57
N SER A 57 2.03 -14.71 -6.83
CA SER A 57 1.54 -15.94 -7.43
C SER A 57 2.60 -16.52 -8.35
N ALA A 58 2.88 -17.81 -8.19
CA ALA A 58 3.81 -18.56 -9.00
C ALA A 58 3.07 -19.71 -9.68
N THR A 59 3.07 -19.74 -11.01
CA THR A 59 2.29 -20.69 -11.81
C THR A 59 3.22 -21.51 -12.69
N VAL A 60 3.08 -22.83 -12.65
CA VAL A 60 3.79 -23.78 -13.54
C VAL A 60 2.87 -24.94 -13.86
N ASP A 61 2.76 -25.31 -15.14
CA ASP A 61 1.91 -26.40 -15.63
C ASP A 61 0.45 -26.34 -15.15
N GLY A 62 -0.11 -25.14 -15.03
CA GLY A 62 -1.47 -24.92 -14.52
C GLY A 62 -1.61 -25.01 -13.00
N HIS A 63 -0.55 -25.34 -12.26
CA HIS A 63 -0.53 -25.30 -10.81
C HIS A 63 -0.06 -23.94 -10.31
N THR A 64 -0.88 -23.29 -9.47
CA THR A 64 -0.58 -21.99 -8.88
C THR A 64 -0.25 -22.13 -7.39
N GLN A 65 0.79 -21.44 -6.94
CA GLN A 65 1.10 -21.25 -5.52
C GLN A 65 1.14 -19.77 -5.19
N THR A 66 0.60 -19.41 -4.03
CA THR A 66 0.52 -18.02 -3.59
C THR A 66 1.34 -17.79 -2.33
N CYS A 67 1.96 -16.62 -2.21
CA CYS A 67 2.75 -16.19 -1.07
C CYS A 67 2.32 -14.78 -0.66
N HIS A 68 1.83 -14.63 0.57
CA HIS A 68 1.45 -13.33 1.12
C HIS A 68 2.65 -12.62 1.73
N ILE A 69 2.89 -11.39 1.30
CA ILE A 69 4.05 -10.61 1.71
C ILE A 69 3.56 -9.33 2.37
N THR A 70 4.04 -9.09 3.59
CA THR A 70 3.75 -7.90 4.36
C THR A 70 5.04 -7.11 4.59
N VAL A 71 5.02 -5.84 4.21
CA VAL A 71 6.12 -4.90 4.42
C VAL A 71 5.68 -3.89 5.48
N PRO A 72 6.16 -3.99 6.74
CA PRO A 72 5.78 -3.06 7.79
C PRO A 72 6.40 -1.68 7.54
N SER A 73 5.67 -0.62 7.84
CA SER A 73 6.23 0.73 7.78
C SER A 73 7.26 0.91 8.89
N THR A 74 8.53 1.07 8.53
CA THR A 74 9.55 1.55 9.46
C THR A 74 9.36 3.06 9.62
N GLN A 75 8.29 3.49 10.29
CA GLN A 75 8.29 4.83 10.86
C GLN A 75 9.37 4.81 11.95
N LYS A 76 10.55 5.37 11.65
CA LYS A 76 11.41 5.87 12.72
C LYS A 76 10.57 6.89 13.47
N LYS A 77 10.13 6.51 14.66
CA LYS A 77 9.56 7.43 15.64
C LYS A 77 10.66 8.44 15.95
N SER A 78 10.68 9.58 15.27
CA SER A 78 11.53 10.71 15.66
C SER A 78 11.01 11.19 17.02
N THR A 79 11.66 10.73 18.08
CA THR A 79 11.47 11.23 19.44
C THR A 79 12.05 12.63 19.51
N THR A 80 11.24 13.66 19.32
CA THR A 80 11.50 14.97 19.94
C THR A 80 10.63 15.03 21.19
N SER A 81 11.23 14.70 22.32
CA SER A 81 10.70 15.01 23.63
C SER A 81 10.73 16.52 23.79
N SER A 82 9.57 17.18 23.81
CA SER A 82 9.36 18.39 24.61
C SER A 82 7.87 18.62 24.85
N HIS A 83 7.46 18.24 26.06
CA HIS A 83 6.63 19.04 26.96
C HIS A 83 6.46 20.51 26.53
N HIS A 84 5.29 20.90 25.99
CA HIS A 84 4.31 21.75 26.66
C HIS A 84 3.16 22.13 25.70
N THR A 85 1.94 21.81 26.13
CA THR A 85 0.76 22.69 26.25
C THR A 85 0.42 23.66 25.10
N THR A 86 -0.72 23.38 24.46
CA THR A 86 -1.86 24.31 24.26
C THR A 86 -1.86 25.31 23.07
N HIS A 87 -2.87 25.08 22.21
CA HIS A 87 -3.74 26.02 21.47
C HIS A 87 -3.14 27.28 20.83
N HIS A 88 -3.10 27.38 19.49
CA HIS A 88 -3.75 28.44 18.70
C HIS A 88 -3.46 28.31 17.19
N SER A 89 -4.38 28.86 16.40
CA SER A 89 -4.58 28.69 14.96
C SER A 89 -3.53 29.35 14.04
N SER A 90 -3.48 28.82 12.81
CA SER A 90 -3.21 29.50 11.53
C SER A 90 -1.81 30.11 11.29
N THR A 91 -1.17 29.73 10.17
CA THR A 91 -0.92 30.65 9.03
C THR A 91 -0.31 29.93 7.82
N ASN A 92 -0.75 30.39 6.65
CA ASN A 92 -0.36 30.05 5.29
C ASN A 92 1.15 30.30 5.01
N ARG A 93 1.83 29.39 4.29
CA ARG A 93 2.20 29.49 2.85
C ARG A 93 3.44 28.66 2.48
N THR A 94 3.29 27.91 1.38
CA THR A 94 4.30 27.54 0.36
C THR A 94 5.40 26.53 0.73
N THR A 95 5.25 25.31 0.22
CA THR A 95 6.20 24.75 -0.75
C THR A 95 5.48 23.76 -1.67
N GLN A 96 5.76 23.95 -2.96
CA GLN A 96 5.19 23.29 -4.11
C GLN A 96 6.03 22.05 -4.46
N SER A 97 5.34 20.96 -4.82
CA SER A 97 5.83 19.81 -5.60
C SER A 97 6.89 18.87 -4.98
N SER A 98 6.44 17.67 -4.61
CA SER A 98 6.85 16.43 -5.31
C SER A 98 5.98 15.22 -4.91
N ASN A 99 5.23 14.71 -5.89
CA ASN A 99 4.58 13.38 -5.98
C ASN A 99 5.39 12.29 -5.22
N THR A 100 4.84 11.44 -4.37
CA THR A 100 3.76 10.46 -4.63
C THR A 100 3.28 9.96 -3.26
N ASN A 101 2.13 10.43 -2.74
CA ASN A 101 1.70 10.13 -1.37
C ASN A 101 1.09 8.73 -1.23
N ILE A 102 1.95 7.76 -0.98
CA ILE A 102 1.59 6.42 -0.49
C ILE A 102 1.12 6.58 0.96
N GLY A 103 -0.18 6.77 1.16
CA GLY A 103 -0.80 6.83 2.50
C GLY A 103 -1.73 8.00 2.77
N GLU A 104 -2.08 8.83 1.77
CA GLU A 104 -3.06 9.90 1.97
C GLU A 104 -4.42 9.30 2.33
N THR A 105 -4.84 9.51 3.57
CA THR A 105 -6.16 9.11 4.07
C THR A 105 -7.18 10.14 3.60
N VAL A 106 -8.16 9.69 2.83
CA VAL A 106 -9.31 10.49 2.39
C VAL A 106 -10.58 9.96 3.02
N TYR A 107 -11.65 10.73 2.91
CA TYR A 107 -12.92 10.39 3.54
C TYR A 107 -14.04 10.32 2.52
N ILE A 108 -14.85 9.28 2.60
CA ILE A 108 -16.06 9.11 1.78
C ILE A 108 -17.30 9.21 2.67
N THR A 109 -18.43 9.46 2.02
CA THR A 109 -19.74 9.37 2.66
C THR A 109 -20.37 8.02 2.33
N LYS A 110 -21.29 7.52 3.19
CA LYS A 110 -21.89 6.18 3.02
C LYS A 110 -22.60 5.97 1.67
N THR A 111 -23.05 7.04 1.03
CA THR A 111 -23.83 6.98 -0.22
C THR A 111 -23.28 7.85 -1.34
N GLY A 112 -22.13 8.51 -1.16
CA GLY A 112 -21.61 9.48 -2.12
C GLY A 112 -20.45 8.93 -2.94
N SER A 113 -20.44 9.22 -4.25
CA SER A 113 -19.42 8.75 -5.20
C SER A 113 -18.13 9.59 -5.21
N LYS A 114 -17.87 10.37 -4.16
CA LYS A 114 -16.70 11.27 -4.07
C LYS A 114 -15.91 11.05 -2.79
N TYR A 115 -14.59 11.20 -2.90
CA TYR A 115 -13.70 11.29 -1.74
C TYR A 115 -13.37 12.75 -1.40
N HIS A 116 -13.12 13.00 -0.12
CA HIS A 116 -13.04 14.32 0.49
C HIS A 116 -11.82 14.43 1.42
N ARG A 117 -11.40 15.66 1.73
CA ARG A 117 -10.47 15.94 2.83
C ARG A 117 -11.20 16.03 4.17
N ALA A 118 -10.49 15.80 5.28
CA ALA A 118 -11.02 15.99 6.63
C ALA A 118 -11.66 17.39 6.77
N GLY A 119 -12.84 17.46 7.38
CA GLY A 119 -13.54 18.73 7.61
C GLY A 119 -14.35 19.25 6.41
N CYS A 120 -14.48 18.47 5.33
CA CYS A 120 -15.38 18.84 4.23
C CYS A 120 -16.84 18.96 4.71
N ARG A 121 -17.55 20.01 4.28
CA ARG A 121 -18.97 20.23 4.66
C ARG A 121 -19.89 19.04 4.35
N TYR A 122 -19.53 18.22 3.37
CA TYR A 122 -20.32 17.07 2.93
C TYR A 122 -20.12 15.82 3.81
N LEU A 123 -19.05 15.78 4.62
CA LEU A 123 -18.75 14.68 5.55
C LEU A 123 -19.47 14.80 6.90
N ARG A 124 -20.25 15.87 7.13
CA ARG A 124 -20.92 16.14 8.42
C ARG A 124 -21.84 15.02 8.90
N LYS A 125 -22.42 14.24 7.97
CA LYS A 125 -23.35 13.15 8.27
C LYS A 125 -22.69 11.78 8.36
N SER A 126 -21.59 11.57 7.64
CA SER A 126 -20.87 10.30 7.61
C SER A 126 -19.44 10.54 7.13
N GLN A 127 -18.47 10.04 7.88
CA GLN A 127 -17.06 10.16 7.57
C GLN A 127 -16.42 8.77 7.69
N ILE A 128 -16.20 8.13 6.55
CA ILE A 128 -15.54 6.83 6.47
C ILE A 128 -14.13 7.06 5.92
N ALA A 129 -13.11 6.74 6.71
CA ALA A 129 -11.73 6.87 6.30
C ALA A 129 -11.36 5.73 5.34
N ILE A 130 -10.74 6.08 4.21
CA ILE A 130 -10.27 5.14 3.19
C ILE A 130 -8.96 5.68 2.59
N SER A 131 -8.12 4.82 2.04
CA SER A 131 -6.92 5.29 1.36
C SER A 131 -7.28 5.94 0.01
N LEU A 132 -6.57 7.01 -0.39
CA LEU A 132 -6.79 7.67 -1.68
C LEU A 132 -6.68 6.69 -2.86
N SER A 133 -5.76 5.74 -2.76
CA SER A 133 -5.57 4.67 -3.74
C SER A 133 -6.80 3.77 -3.86
N GLU A 134 -7.36 3.35 -2.74
CA GLU A 134 -8.52 2.48 -2.69
C GLU A 134 -9.78 3.23 -3.11
N ALA A 135 -9.93 4.50 -2.73
CA ALA A 135 -11.01 5.35 -3.22
C ALA A 135 -10.99 5.47 -4.76
N LYS A 136 -9.83 5.65 -5.38
CA LYS A 136 -9.74 5.70 -6.85
C LYS A 136 -10.05 4.34 -7.48
N ASN A 137 -9.58 3.24 -6.88
CA ASN A 137 -9.83 1.89 -7.36
C ASN A 137 -11.32 1.51 -7.26
N GLU A 138 -12.01 1.96 -6.22
CA GLU A 138 -13.46 1.79 -6.06
C GLU A 138 -14.29 2.80 -6.91
N GLY A 139 -13.62 3.63 -7.71
CA GLY A 139 -14.29 4.56 -8.64
C GLY A 139 -14.76 5.87 -8.03
N TYR A 140 -14.35 6.21 -6.80
CA TYR A 140 -14.66 7.50 -6.20
C TYR A 140 -13.86 8.62 -6.88
N THR A 141 -14.57 9.71 -7.18
CA THR A 141 -13.96 10.89 -7.80
C THR A 141 -13.62 11.96 -6.76
N ALA A 142 -12.72 12.88 -7.10
CA ALA A 142 -12.33 13.93 -6.17
C ALA A 142 -13.49 14.90 -5.92
N CYS A 143 -13.70 15.29 -4.66
CA CYS A 143 -14.60 16.39 -4.35
C CYS A 143 -14.02 17.70 -4.85
N SER A 144 -14.75 18.39 -5.75
CA SER A 144 -14.38 19.69 -6.33
C SER A 144 -14.25 20.84 -5.32
N VAL A 145 -14.63 20.61 -4.07
CA VAL A 145 -14.47 21.57 -2.96
C VAL A 145 -13.19 21.29 -2.17
N CYS A 146 -12.67 20.06 -2.26
CA CYS A 146 -11.50 19.60 -1.51
C CYS A 146 -10.23 19.52 -2.36
N PHE A 147 -10.37 19.31 -3.66
CA PHE A 147 -9.32 19.16 -4.68
C PHE A 147 -9.77 19.89 -5.94
#